data_AF-A0A7S0L6I6-F1
#
_entry.id   AF-A0A7S0L6I6-F1
#
_cell.length_a   1.000
_cell.length_b   1.000
_cell.length_c   1.000
_cell.angle_alpha   90.00
_cell.angle_beta   90.00
_cell.angle_gamma   90.00
#
_symmetry.space_group_name_H-M   'P 1'
#
loop_
_entity.id
_entity.type
_entity.pdbx_description
1 polymer ?
#
loop_
_entity_poly.entity_id
_entity_poly.type
_entity_poly.pdbx_seq_one_letter_code
_entity_poly.pdbx_strand_id
1 'polypeptide(L)'
;GLAEAISASEMMSTVSARPNARVPIVAMVDEATGLKTDVCMCNRLALLNSRMLKAYIALDERVKPLAMAVKYWAKQRQINDPYRGSPSSYAWVLLVINHLQTTSPPVLPSLQQLRGGEWGSSPEEMSARTPDGRAFDCSFCADVPAVKE
;
A
#
# COMPACT_ATOMS: atom_id res chain seq x y z
N GLY A 1 -20.23 -2.85 -18.37
CA GLY A 1 -19.17 -2.24 -17.53
C GLY A 1 -18.43 -3.30 -16.73
N LEU A 2 -17.24 -3.00 -16.17
CA LEU A 2 -16.43 -4.00 -15.43
C LEU A 2 -17.24 -4.75 -14.34
N ALA A 3 -18.07 -4.05 -13.58
CA ALA A 3 -18.93 -4.65 -12.55
C ALA A 3 -19.94 -5.67 -13.14
N GLU A 4 -20.57 -5.35 -14.28
CA GLU A 4 -21.51 -6.26 -14.96
C GLU A 4 -20.80 -7.53 -15.44
N ALA A 5 -19.60 -7.39 -16.02
CA ALA A 5 -18.81 -8.54 -16.47
C ALA A 5 -18.39 -9.44 -15.30
N ILE A 6 -18.07 -8.84 -14.14
CA ILE A 6 -17.72 -9.60 -12.93
C ILE A 6 -18.95 -10.31 -12.36
N SER A 7 -20.11 -9.64 -12.29
CA SER A 7 -21.36 -10.26 -11.83
C SER A 7 -21.79 -11.44 -12.70
N ALA A 8 -21.50 -11.41 -14.00
CA ALA A 8 -21.82 -12.51 -14.92
C ALA A 8 -20.96 -13.77 -14.72
N SER A 9 -19.85 -13.69 -13.96
CA SER A 9 -18.96 -14.83 -13.75
C SER A 9 -19.46 -15.86 -12.72
N GLU A 10 -20.47 -15.50 -11.92
CA GLU A 10 -20.99 -16.28 -10.77
C GLU A 10 -19.94 -16.65 -9.69
N MET A 11 -18.67 -16.25 -9.85
CA MET A 11 -17.60 -16.45 -8.87
C MET A 11 -17.60 -15.41 -7.75
N MET A 12 -18.25 -14.26 -8.00
CA MET A 12 -18.23 -13.10 -7.13
C MET A 12 -19.65 -12.67 -6.80
N SER A 13 -19.91 -12.35 -5.54
CA SER A 13 -21.17 -11.76 -5.09
C SER A 13 -20.99 -10.38 -4.49
N THR A 14 -22.12 -9.74 -4.16
CA THR A 14 -22.16 -8.40 -3.57
C THR A 14 -21.37 -7.38 -4.39
N VAL A 15 -21.41 -7.51 -5.72
CA VAL A 15 -20.66 -6.67 -6.65
C VAL A 15 -21.20 -5.24 -6.61
N SER A 16 -20.36 -4.29 -6.22
CA SER A 16 -20.72 -2.89 -6.02
C SER A 16 -19.67 -1.97 -6.65
N ALA A 17 -20.08 -1.24 -7.70
CA ALA A 17 -19.24 -0.22 -8.31
C ALA A 17 -19.29 1.09 -7.50
N ARG A 18 -18.13 1.70 -7.25
CA ARG A 18 -17.98 2.98 -6.55
C ARG A 18 -17.21 3.98 -7.44
N PRO A 19 -17.81 4.47 -8.53
CA PRO A 19 -17.13 5.32 -9.51
C PRO A 19 -16.77 6.71 -8.97
N ASN A 20 -17.52 7.21 -7.98
CA ASN A 20 -17.36 8.56 -7.42
C ASN A 20 -16.34 8.63 -6.26
N ALA A 21 -15.74 7.51 -5.88
CA ALA A 21 -14.68 7.51 -4.89
C ALA A 21 -13.39 8.13 -5.48
N ARG A 22 -12.52 8.67 -4.61
CA ARG A 22 -11.22 9.22 -5.04
C ARG A 22 -10.41 8.25 -5.90
N VAL A 23 -10.50 6.96 -5.58
CA VAL A 23 -10.03 5.86 -6.42
C VAL A 23 -11.26 5.04 -6.78
N PRO A 24 -11.71 5.06 -8.04
CA PRO A 24 -12.83 4.23 -8.48
C PRO A 24 -12.52 2.75 -8.28
N ILE A 25 -13.41 2.06 -7.57
CA ILE A 25 -13.27 0.63 -7.29
C ILE A 25 -14.56 -0.14 -7.61
N VAL A 26 -14.41 -1.43 -7.86
CA VAL A 26 -15.49 -2.42 -7.78
C VAL A 26 -15.20 -3.29 -6.57
N ALA A 27 -16.05 -3.20 -5.56
CA ALA A 27 -15.98 -4.06 -4.37
C ALA A 27 -16.83 -5.32 -4.60
N MET A 28 -16.34 -6.47 -4.17
CA MET A 28 -17.01 -7.76 -4.33
C MET A 28 -16.63 -8.72 -3.21
N VAL A 29 -17.32 -9.85 -3.12
CA VAL A 29 -16.99 -10.96 -2.22
C VAL A 29 -16.76 -12.19 -3.08
N ASP A 30 -15.62 -12.85 -2.89
CA ASP A 30 -15.34 -14.14 -3.52
C ASP A 30 -16.21 -15.23 -2.88
N GLU A 31 -17.03 -15.92 -3.68
CA GLU A 31 -17.99 -16.92 -3.18
C GLU A 31 -17.30 -18.14 -2.56
N ALA A 32 -16.15 -18.55 -3.12
CA ALA A 32 -15.44 -19.73 -2.64
C ALA A 32 -14.81 -19.52 -1.26
N THR A 33 -14.27 -18.33 -0.98
CA THR A 33 -13.50 -18.05 0.25
C THR A 33 -14.20 -17.10 1.22
N GLY A 34 -15.24 -16.39 0.80
CA GLY A 34 -15.88 -15.32 1.55
C GLY A 34 -15.01 -14.06 1.71
N LEU A 35 -13.91 -13.95 0.96
CA LEU A 35 -13.00 -12.82 1.04
C LEU A 35 -13.56 -11.59 0.33
N LYS A 36 -13.51 -10.45 1.02
CA LYS A 36 -13.82 -9.15 0.42
C LYS A 36 -12.66 -8.71 -0.47
N THR A 37 -12.99 -8.35 -1.71
CA THR A 37 -12.04 -8.01 -2.75
C THR A 37 -12.40 -6.67 -3.37
N ASP A 38 -11.40 -5.81 -3.56
CA ASP A 38 -11.54 -4.54 -4.26
C ASP A 38 -10.72 -4.58 -5.56
N VAL A 39 -11.35 -4.26 -6.69
CA VAL A 39 -10.68 -4.12 -7.98
C VAL A 39 -10.68 -2.65 -8.38
N CYS A 40 -9.51 -2.12 -8.73
CA CYS A 40 -9.36 -0.76 -9.23
C CYS A 40 -8.51 -0.77 -10.51
N MET A 41 -8.75 0.17 -11.41
CA MET A 41 -7.99 0.29 -12.65
C MET A 41 -6.89 1.35 -12.50
N CYS A 42 -5.71 1.05 -13.04
CA CYS A 42 -4.61 2.00 -13.19
C CYS A 42 -4.11 2.67 -11.89
N ASN A 43 -4.27 2.04 -10.72
CA ASN A 43 -3.76 2.58 -9.45
C ASN A 43 -2.26 2.32 -9.28
N ARG A 44 -1.46 3.01 -10.09
CA ARG A 44 -0.02 2.83 -10.13
C ARG A 44 0.66 3.20 -8.81
N LEU A 45 0.22 4.28 -8.16
CA LEU A 45 0.72 4.67 -6.83
C LEU A 45 0.59 3.53 -5.80
N ALA A 46 -0.53 2.80 -5.79
CA ALA A 46 -0.70 1.67 -4.86
C ALA A 46 0.30 0.54 -5.11
N LEU A 47 0.64 0.25 -6.38
CA LEU A 47 1.66 -0.74 -6.72
C LEU A 47 3.05 -0.32 -6.22
N LEU A 48 3.43 0.94 -6.45
CA LEU A 48 4.74 1.48 -6.06
C LEU A 48 4.88 1.52 -4.53
N ASN A 49 3.85 1.97 -3.83
CA ASN A 49 3.83 1.95 -2.36
C ASN A 49 3.91 0.53 -1.80
N SER A 50 3.24 -0.44 -2.43
CA SER A 50 3.32 -1.85 -2.00
C SER A 50 4.72 -2.42 -2.14
N ARG A 51 5.45 -2.04 -3.20
CA ARG A 51 6.86 -2.40 -3.39
C ARG A 51 7.74 -1.75 -2.32
N MET A 52 7.52 -0.46 -2.01
CA MET A 52 8.24 0.25 -0.95
C MET A 52 8.05 -0.41 0.43
N LEU A 53 6.81 -0.75 0.80
CA LEU A 53 6.54 -1.44 2.06
C LEU A 53 7.22 -2.81 2.13
N LYS A 54 7.28 -3.54 1.00
CA LYS A 54 7.99 -4.81 0.92
C LYS A 54 9.49 -4.64 1.15
N ALA A 55 10.10 -3.58 0.61
CA ALA A 55 11.51 -3.27 0.84
C ALA A 55 11.79 -2.98 2.31
N TYR A 56 10.97 -2.17 2.99
CA TYR A 56 11.10 -1.94 4.42
C TYR A 56 10.97 -3.22 5.26
N ILE A 57 10.01 -4.10 4.91
CA ILE A 57 9.84 -5.38 5.61
C ILE A 57 11.06 -6.30 5.42
N ALA A 58 11.69 -6.27 4.25
CA ALA A 58 12.88 -7.07 3.98
C ALA A 58 14.14 -6.48 4.63
N LEU A 59 14.15 -5.18 4.90
CA LEU A 59 15.29 -4.50 5.48
C LEU A 59 15.54 -4.90 6.93
N ASP A 60 14.49 -4.96 7.76
CA ASP A 60 14.64 -5.32 9.18
C ASP A 60 13.49 -6.23 9.64
N GLU A 61 13.84 -7.32 10.31
CA GLU A 61 12.90 -8.35 10.76
C GLU A 61 11.87 -7.83 11.78
N ARG A 62 12.16 -6.73 12.48
CA ARG A 62 11.28 -6.12 13.48
C ARG A 62 10.11 -5.36 12.85
N VAL A 63 10.22 -4.96 11.58
CA VAL A 63 9.21 -4.12 10.90
C VAL A 63 7.87 -4.85 10.80
N LYS A 64 7.87 -6.08 10.29
CA LYS A 64 6.65 -6.86 10.08
C LYS A 64 5.89 -7.15 11.39
N PRO A 65 6.50 -7.71 12.45
CA PRO A 65 5.79 -7.98 13.69
C PRO A 65 5.28 -6.69 14.35
N LEU A 66 6.06 -5.61 14.35
CA LEU A 66 5.61 -4.33 14.91
C LEU A 66 4.42 -3.75 14.13
N ALA A 67 4.48 -3.75 12.80
CA ALA A 67 3.39 -3.29 11.95
C ALA A 67 2.11 -4.12 12.16
N MET A 68 2.24 -5.44 12.29
CA MET A 68 1.11 -6.33 12.59
C MET A 68 0.53 -6.08 13.98
N ALA A 69 1.38 -5.89 15.01
CA ALA A 69 0.95 -5.60 16.37
C ALA A 69 0.19 -4.26 16.45
N VAL A 70 0.73 -3.20 15.86
CA VAL A 70 0.08 -1.88 15.82
C VAL A 70 -1.24 -1.93 15.04
N LYS A 71 -1.26 -2.61 13.88
CA LYS A 71 -2.49 -2.78 13.09
C LYS A 71 -3.56 -3.55 13.87
N TYR A 72 -3.17 -4.61 14.58
CA TYR A 72 -4.08 -5.39 15.42
C TYR A 72 -4.62 -4.53 16.56
N TRP A 73 -3.75 -3.84 17.29
CA TRP A 73 -4.13 -2.91 18.35
C TRP A 73 -5.11 -1.84 17.85
N ALA A 74 -4.81 -1.17 16.72
CA ALA A 74 -5.67 -0.15 16.13
C ALA A 74 -7.06 -0.71 15.75
N LYS A 75 -7.11 -1.95 15.25
CA LYS A 75 -8.38 -2.65 14.97
C LYS A 75 -9.17 -2.90 16.25
N GLN A 76 -8.53 -3.40 17.32
CA GLN A 76 -9.20 -3.66 18.60
C GLN A 76 -9.73 -2.38 19.26
N ARG A 77 -9.06 -1.25 19.02
CA ARG A 77 -9.48 0.07 19.50
C ARG A 77 -10.47 0.77 18.56
N GLN A 78 -10.87 0.13 17.46
CA GLN A 78 -11.79 0.68 16.45
C GLN A 78 -11.31 2.00 15.81
N ILE A 79 -9.99 2.18 15.71
CA ILE A 79 -9.33 3.36 15.10
C ILE A 79 -8.63 3.02 13.78
N ASN A 80 -9.21 2.10 13.02
CA ASN A 80 -8.70 1.60 11.73
C ASN A 80 -9.81 1.55 10.68
N ASP A 81 -10.59 2.62 10.59
CA ASP A 81 -11.69 2.83 9.66
C ASP A 81 -11.64 4.26 9.09
N PRO A 82 -11.07 4.44 7.87
CA PRO A 82 -11.05 5.71 7.16
C PRO A 82 -12.42 6.32 6.90
N TYR A 83 -13.46 5.49 6.74
CA TYR A 83 -14.81 5.98 6.48
C TYR A 83 -15.43 6.64 7.72
N ARG A 84 -14.87 6.37 8.91
CA ARG A 84 -15.24 6.98 10.19
C ARG A 84 -14.24 8.02 10.69
N GLY A 85 -13.34 8.48 9.82
CA GLY A 85 -12.38 9.55 10.12
C GLY A 85 -11.12 9.11 10.89
N SER A 86 -10.91 7.80 11.07
CA SER A 86 -9.68 7.28 11.68
C SER A 86 -8.64 6.88 10.61
N PRO A 87 -7.35 6.71 10.96
CA PRO A 87 -6.33 6.36 9.96
C PRO A 87 -6.59 5.00 9.31
N SER A 88 -6.14 4.85 8.06
CA SER A 88 -6.19 3.55 7.36
C SER A 88 -5.13 2.59 7.88
N SER A 89 -5.28 1.29 7.58
CA SER A 89 -4.25 0.31 7.87
C SER A 89 -2.90 0.67 7.22
N TYR A 90 -2.94 1.27 6.02
CA TYR A 90 -1.73 1.77 5.36
C TYR A 90 -1.10 2.93 6.14
N ALA A 91 -1.91 3.89 6.61
CA ALA A 91 -1.41 5.01 7.41
C ALA A 91 -0.75 4.53 8.72
N TRP A 92 -1.34 3.54 9.40
CA TRP A 92 -0.72 2.94 10.59
C TRP A 92 0.63 2.29 10.29
N VAL A 93 0.77 1.60 9.16
CA VAL A 93 2.06 1.03 8.74
C VAL A 93 3.08 2.13 8.45
N LEU A 94 2.69 3.23 7.81
CA LEU A 94 3.58 4.38 7.59
C LEU A 94 4.04 5.02 8.90
N LEU A 95 3.16 5.13 9.90
CA LEU A 95 3.54 5.63 11.23
C LEU A 95 4.56 4.73 11.91
N VAL A 96 4.44 3.41 11.76
CA VAL A 96 5.43 2.44 12.25
C VAL A 96 6.79 2.65 11.57
N ILE A 97 6.80 2.77 10.24
CA ILE A 97 8.03 3.03 9.48
C ILE A 97 8.66 4.34 9.93
N ASN A 98 7.88 5.43 10.02
CA ASN A 98 8.35 6.73 10.48
C ASN A 98 8.93 6.64 11.90
N HIS A 99 8.24 5.95 12.82
CA HIS A 99 8.75 5.75 14.18
C HIS A 99 10.14 5.11 14.17
N LEU A 100 10.29 4.00 13.42
CA LEU A 100 11.56 3.28 13.27
C LEU A 100 12.65 4.10 12.56
N GLN A 101 12.28 5.08 11.73
CA GLN A 101 13.23 6.04 11.14
C GLN A 101 13.71 7.11 12.13
N THR A 102 12.87 7.43 13.12
CA THR A 102 13.14 8.50 14.11
C THR A 102 13.68 8.00 15.45
N THR A 103 13.90 6.69 15.62
CA THR A 103 14.52 6.16 16.84
C THR A 103 15.97 6.63 16.97
N SER A 104 16.54 6.50 18.17
CA SER A 104 17.95 6.78 18.43
C SER A 104 18.62 5.52 19.01
N PRO A 105 19.45 4.80 18.24
CA PRO A 105 19.76 5.02 16.81
C PRO A 105 18.57 4.69 15.88
N PRO A 106 18.52 5.24 14.65
CA PRO A 106 17.51 4.88 13.65
C PRO A 106 17.56 3.39 13.34
N VAL A 107 16.40 2.73 13.35
CA VAL A 107 16.26 1.32 12.95
C VAL A 107 16.13 1.19 11.44
N LEU A 108 15.44 2.13 10.80
CA LEU A 108 15.29 2.19 9.35
C LEU A 108 15.87 3.51 8.80
N PRO A 109 16.48 3.49 7.61
CA PRO A 109 16.74 4.70 6.85
C PRO A 109 15.48 5.16 6.10
N SER A 110 15.57 6.34 5.48
CA SER A 110 14.60 6.74 4.45
C SER A 110 15.04 6.23 3.09
N LEU A 111 14.40 5.17 2.57
CA LEU A 111 14.76 4.56 1.27
C LEU A 111 14.65 5.56 0.11
N GLN A 112 13.84 6.60 0.25
CA GLN A 112 13.66 7.67 -0.74
C GLN A 112 14.78 8.71 -0.71
N GLN A 113 15.57 8.77 0.37
CA GLN A 113 16.71 9.68 0.50
C GLN A 113 18.04 9.00 0.13
N LEU A 114 18.06 7.67 0.06
CA LEU A 114 19.23 6.92 -0.34
C LEU A 114 19.47 7.06 -1.84
N ARG A 115 20.70 7.36 -2.22
CA ARG A 115 21.11 7.45 -3.62
C ARG A 115 21.51 6.05 -4.11
N GLY A 116 20.96 5.62 -5.26
CA GLY A 116 21.27 4.33 -5.88
C GLY A 116 20.26 3.22 -5.51
N GLY A 117 20.12 2.21 -6.38
CA GLY A 117 19.20 1.09 -6.20
C GLY A 117 17.82 1.29 -6.83
N GLU A 118 17.76 1.84 -8.04
CA GLU A 118 16.54 1.89 -8.85
C GLU A 118 16.03 0.47 -9.12
N TRP A 119 14.74 0.24 -8.90
CA TRP A 119 14.11 -1.07 -9.12
C TRP A 119 13.24 -1.12 -10.39
N GLY A 120 13.20 -0.01 -11.14
CA GLY A 120 12.53 0.08 -12.44
C GLY A 120 13.54 0.12 -13.59
N SER A 121 13.11 -0.33 -14.78
CA SER A 121 13.92 -0.25 -16.00
C SER A 121 13.85 1.12 -16.66
N SER A 122 12.93 1.99 -16.22
CA SER A 122 12.79 3.35 -16.73
C SER A 122 12.27 4.35 -15.67
N PRO A 123 12.54 5.65 -15.84
CA PRO A 123 11.95 6.71 -15.01
C PRO A 123 10.41 6.74 -15.08
N GLU A 124 9.84 6.34 -16.22
CA GLU A 124 8.39 6.21 -16.36
C GLU A 124 7.86 5.17 -15.37
N GLU A 125 8.53 4.02 -15.21
CA GLU A 125 8.18 2.94 -14.27
C GLU A 125 8.31 3.31 -12.78
N MET A 126 9.06 4.37 -12.48
CA MET A 126 9.24 4.90 -11.13
C MET A 126 8.49 6.20 -10.88
N SER A 127 7.72 6.69 -11.84
CA SER A 127 6.82 7.83 -11.66
C SER A 127 5.37 7.38 -11.58
N ALA A 128 4.51 8.14 -10.92
CA ALA A 128 3.07 7.94 -11.04
C ALA A 128 2.37 9.28 -11.19
N ARG A 129 1.20 9.24 -11.82
CA ARG A 129 0.33 10.41 -11.97
C ARG A 129 -0.91 10.25 -11.12
N THR A 130 -1.30 11.35 -10.50
CA THR A 130 -2.57 11.47 -9.81
C THR A 130 -3.69 11.77 -10.81
N PRO A 131 -4.97 11.58 -10.44
CA PRO A 131 -6.10 11.88 -11.34
C PRO A 131 -6.14 13.33 -11.86
N ASP A 132 -5.60 14.29 -11.10
CA ASP A 132 -5.40 15.69 -11.48
C ASP A 132 -4.17 15.93 -12.38
N GLY A 133 -3.47 14.87 -12.79
CA GLY A 133 -2.36 14.92 -13.74
C GLY A 133 -0.98 15.20 -13.12
N ARG A 134 -0.91 15.49 -11.81
CA ARG A 134 0.35 15.77 -11.12
C ARG A 134 1.21 14.50 -11.06
N ALA A 135 2.45 14.64 -11.53
CA ALA A 135 3.46 13.59 -11.48
C ALA A 135 4.15 13.54 -10.12
N PHE A 136 4.42 12.33 -9.64
CA PHE A 136 5.14 12.03 -8.42
C PHE A 136 6.32 11.14 -8.75
N ASP A 137 7.50 11.54 -8.27
CA ASP A 137 8.65 10.66 -8.19
C ASP A 137 8.39 9.62 -7.08
N CYS A 138 8.43 8.35 -7.46
CA CYS A 138 8.22 7.21 -6.57
C CYS A 138 9.46 6.32 -6.53
N SER A 139 10.61 6.84 -6.95
CA SER A 139 11.89 6.16 -6.82
C SER A 139 12.27 5.99 -5.35
N PHE A 140 12.91 4.86 -5.03
CA PHE A 140 13.50 4.56 -3.73
C PHE A 140 14.55 3.47 -3.91
N CYS A 141 15.54 3.42 -3.01
CA CYS A 141 16.54 2.35 -2.98
C CYS A 141 15.87 1.02 -2.61
N ALA A 142 15.82 0.07 -3.56
CA ALA A 142 15.26 -1.26 -3.31
C ALA A 142 16.31 -2.33 -3.03
N ASP A 143 17.59 -2.00 -3.18
CA ASP A 143 18.70 -2.93 -2.94
C ASP A 143 18.95 -3.06 -1.43
N VAL A 144 18.21 -3.97 -0.80
CA VAL A 144 18.27 -4.21 0.64
C VAL A 144 19.69 -4.53 1.14
N PRO A 145 20.49 -5.39 0.46
CA PRO A 145 21.91 -5.56 0.78
C PRO A 145 22.71 -4.26 0.81
N ALA A 146 22.60 -3.41 -0.21
CA ALA A 146 23.34 -2.14 -0.29
C ALA A 146 22.95 -1.12 0.80
N VAL A 147 21.80 -1.29 1.45
CA VAL A 147 21.34 -0.43 2.55
C VAL A 147 21.89 -0.87 3.91
N LYS A 148 22.37 -2.12 4.03
CA LYS A 148 22.89 -2.69 5.29
C LYS A 148 24.40 -2.54 5.48
N GLU A 149 25.13 -2.16 4.44
CA GLU A 149 26.57 -1.83 4.51
C GLU A 149 26.80 -0.41 5.03
#